data_AF-A0A3G2S8N0-F1
#
_entry.id   AF-A0A3G2S8N0-F1
#
_cell.length_a   1.000
_cell.length_b   1.000
_cell.length_c   1.000
_cell.angle_alpha   90.00
_cell.angle_beta   90.00
_cell.angle_gamma   90.00
#
_symmetry.space_group_name_H-M   'P 1'
#
loop_
_entity.id
_entity.type
_entity.pdbx_description
1 polymer ?
#
loop_
_entity_poly.entity_id
_entity_poly.type
_entity_poly.pdbx_seq_one_letter_code
_entity_poly.pdbx_strand_id
1 'polypeptide(L)'
;MLIKVKTLTGKVEIELHVESTDKILRIKERVEEKEGIPPAQQRLIFGGKQMADDKVVKDYGIEGGTVLHTRRQSARVAQKQKRSLDAPSEEAEAPSPKQTKTSTPATKPLRVGDTLPSVELVDQDGKTVNVGELRKVVIFTYPKANTPGCTRQAQCFRDASSDWKQAGYDIFGLSSDSPKAQSTWAKWASSLARYVA
;
A
#
# COMPACT_ATOMS: atom_id res chain seq x y z
N MET A 1 -12.30 0.05 -22.37
CA MET A 1 -12.58 1.46 -22.76
C MET A 1 -11.50 2.37 -22.21
N LEU A 2 -11.22 3.49 -22.88
CA LEU A 2 -10.19 4.44 -22.45
C LEU A 2 -10.82 5.56 -21.60
N ILE A 3 -10.28 5.84 -20.43
CA ILE A 3 -10.69 6.98 -19.59
C ILE A 3 -9.48 7.86 -19.29
N LYS A 4 -9.74 9.10 -18.89
CA LYS A 4 -8.69 10.05 -18.50
C LYS A 4 -8.82 10.41 -17.03
N VAL A 5 -7.71 10.45 -16.31
CA VAL A 5 -7.67 10.89 -14.91
C VAL A 5 -6.81 12.13 -14.80
N LYS A 6 -7.40 13.23 -14.33
CA LYS A 6 -6.71 14.50 -14.11
C LYS A 6 -6.50 14.78 -12.64
N THR A 7 -5.32 15.25 -12.28
CA THR A 7 -5.13 15.86 -10.96
C THR A 7 -5.93 17.17 -10.87
N LEU A 8 -6.51 17.49 -9.71
CA LEU A 8 -7.24 18.76 -9.53
C LEU A 8 -6.35 20.00 -9.70
N THR A 9 -5.04 19.85 -9.68
CA THR A 9 -4.07 20.91 -9.99
C THR A 9 -3.86 21.11 -11.50
N GLY A 10 -4.48 20.26 -12.35
CA GLY A 10 -4.44 20.33 -13.80
C GLY A 10 -3.11 19.93 -14.43
N LYS A 11 -2.12 19.51 -13.64
CA LYS A 11 -0.74 19.29 -14.12
C LYS A 11 -0.52 17.96 -14.82
N VAL A 12 -1.34 16.95 -14.53
CA VAL A 12 -1.15 15.60 -15.08
C VAL A 12 -2.47 15.01 -15.55
N GLU A 13 -2.46 14.45 -16.76
CA GLU A 13 -3.56 13.72 -17.40
C GLU A 13 -3.06 12.30 -17.70
N ILE A 14 -3.69 11.31 -17.06
CA ILE A 14 -3.31 9.90 -17.14
C ILE A 14 -4.36 9.18 -17.99
N GLU A 15 -3.95 8.50 -19.04
CA GLU A 15 -4.83 7.67 -19.85
C GLU A 15 -4.83 6.23 -19.34
N LEU A 16 -6.00 5.71 -19.00
CA LEU A 16 -6.16 4.37 -18.43
C LEU A 16 -7.14 3.54 -19.26
N HIS A 17 -6.75 2.30 -19.57
CA HIS A 17 -7.66 1.32 -20.16
C HIS A 17 -8.41 0.57 -19.06
N VAL A 18 -9.72 0.76 -18.97
CA VAL A 18 -10.58 0.16 -17.93
C VAL A 18 -11.73 -0.62 -18.55
N GLU A 19 -12.22 -1.64 -17.86
CA GLU A 19 -13.45 -2.36 -18.20
C GLU A 19 -14.64 -1.82 -17.39
N SER A 20 -15.87 -1.99 -17.89
CA SER A 20 -17.08 -1.52 -17.19
C SER A 20 -17.32 -2.28 -15.89
N THR A 21 -16.79 -3.49 -15.78
CA THR A 21 -16.81 -4.38 -14.61
C THR A 21 -15.66 -4.13 -13.64
N ASP A 22 -14.69 -3.28 -13.99
CA ASP A 22 -13.57 -2.97 -13.10
C ASP A 22 -14.07 -2.23 -11.86
N LYS A 23 -13.49 -2.56 -10.71
CA LYS A 23 -13.74 -1.81 -9.47
C LYS A 23 -13.04 -0.47 -9.49
N ILE A 24 -13.59 0.52 -8.79
CA ILE A 24 -12.94 1.82 -8.62
C ILE A 24 -11.58 1.68 -7.92
N LEU A 25 -11.45 0.71 -7.02
CA LEU A 25 -10.16 0.36 -6.42
C LEU A 25 -9.08 0.08 -7.50
N ARG A 26 -9.42 -0.67 -8.56
CA ARG A 26 -8.49 -0.98 -9.65
C ARG A 26 -8.03 0.26 -10.41
N ILE A 27 -8.91 1.25 -10.56
CA ILE A 27 -8.56 2.54 -11.18
C ILE A 27 -7.56 3.28 -10.27
N LYS A 28 -7.83 3.33 -8.96
CA LYS A 28 -6.91 3.98 -8.00
C LYS A 28 -5.54 3.33 -8.01
N GLU A 29 -5.46 2.01 -8.11
CA GLU A 29 -4.20 1.28 -8.19
C GLU A 29 -3.40 1.65 -9.45
N ARG A 30 -4.07 1.81 -10.60
CA ARG A 30 -3.40 2.28 -11.83
C ARG A 30 -2.98 3.75 -11.76
N VAL A 31 -3.74 4.59 -11.06
CA VAL A 31 -3.35 5.98 -10.78
C VAL A 31 -2.15 6.02 -9.82
N GLU A 32 -2.08 5.11 -8.85
CA GLU A 32 -0.91 4.98 -7.95
C GLU A 32 0.34 4.64 -8.73
N GLU A 33 0.26 3.71 -9.69
CA GLU A 33 1.40 3.32 -10.53
C GLU A 33 1.97 4.50 -11.33
N LYS A 34 1.13 5.46 -11.71
CA LYS A 34 1.53 6.62 -12.53
C LYS A 34 1.91 7.85 -11.71
N GLU A 35 1.21 8.11 -10.60
CA GLU A 35 1.39 9.32 -9.77
C GLU A 35 2.09 9.08 -8.42
N GLY A 36 2.24 7.82 -8.00
CA GLY A 36 2.80 7.45 -6.69
C GLY A 36 1.91 7.80 -5.49
N ILE A 37 0.62 8.07 -5.69
CA ILE A 37 -0.31 8.40 -4.61
C ILE A 37 -0.98 7.11 -4.12
N PRO A 38 -0.88 6.72 -2.84
CA PRO A 38 -1.53 5.50 -2.35
C PRO A 38 -3.06 5.52 -2.53
N PRO A 39 -3.74 4.42 -2.89
CA PRO A 39 -5.19 4.38 -3.16
C PRO A 39 -6.05 4.93 -2.01
N ALA A 40 -5.65 4.67 -0.77
CA ALA A 40 -6.32 5.20 0.41
C ALA A 40 -6.23 6.74 0.51
N GLN A 41 -5.14 7.34 0.01
CA GLN A 41 -4.95 8.78 -0.06
C GLN A 41 -5.61 9.38 -1.31
N GLN A 42 -6.04 8.58 -2.28
CA GLN A 42 -6.68 9.10 -3.49
C GLN A 42 -8.17 9.35 -3.27
N ARG A 43 -8.62 10.55 -3.67
CA ARG A 43 -10.04 10.82 -3.90
C ARG A 43 -10.32 10.87 -5.40
N LEU A 44 -10.84 9.78 -5.95
CA LEU A 44 -11.43 9.80 -7.30
C LEU A 44 -12.81 10.45 -7.25
N ILE A 45 -13.04 11.39 -8.15
CA ILE A 45 -14.22 12.24 -8.21
C ILE A 45 -14.75 12.20 -9.65
N PHE A 46 -16.04 11.92 -9.77
CA PHE A 46 -16.79 11.99 -11.02
C PHE A 46 -18.13 12.69 -10.78
N GLY A 47 -18.50 13.64 -11.65
CA GLY A 47 -19.74 14.41 -11.48
C GLY A 47 -19.84 15.14 -10.12
N GLY A 48 -18.71 15.59 -9.57
CA GLY A 48 -18.65 16.21 -8.24
C GLY A 48 -18.77 15.23 -7.05
N LYS A 49 -19.01 13.94 -7.30
CA LYS A 49 -19.16 12.91 -6.26
C LYS A 49 -17.89 12.09 -6.12
N GLN A 50 -17.49 11.86 -4.86
CA GLN A 50 -16.42 10.89 -4.57
C GLN A 50 -16.89 9.47 -4.89
N MET A 51 -16.05 8.74 -5.61
CA MET A 51 -16.30 7.36 -5.98
C MET A 51 -15.89 6.41 -4.84
N ALA A 52 -16.65 5.33 -4.65
CA ALA A 52 -16.47 4.32 -3.62
C ALA A 52 -15.69 3.13 -4.19
N ASP A 53 -14.80 2.55 -3.37
CA ASP A 53 -13.80 1.57 -3.81
C ASP A 53 -14.40 0.21 -4.24
N ASP A 54 -15.54 -0.14 -3.65
CA ASP A 54 -16.27 -1.39 -3.82
C ASP A 54 -17.18 -1.39 -5.07
N LYS A 55 -17.53 -0.21 -5.59
CA LYS A 55 -18.35 -0.06 -6.79
C LYS A 55 -17.57 -0.30 -8.07
N VAL A 56 -18.31 -0.59 -9.15
CA VAL A 56 -17.72 -0.77 -10.48
C VAL A 56 -17.85 0.49 -11.34
N VAL A 57 -17.06 0.58 -12.41
CA VAL A 57 -17.09 1.71 -13.35
C VAL A 57 -18.48 1.95 -13.93
N LYS A 58 -19.21 0.86 -14.25
CA LYS A 58 -20.57 0.92 -14.77
C LYS A 58 -21.57 1.60 -13.81
N ASP A 59 -21.39 1.45 -12.49
CA ASP A 59 -22.30 2.02 -11.48
C ASP A 59 -22.30 3.55 -11.50
N TYR A 60 -21.25 4.15 -12.07
CA TYR A 60 -21.10 5.59 -12.21
C TYR A 60 -21.45 6.11 -13.60
N GLY A 61 -21.85 5.25 -14.54
CA GLY A 61 -22.14 5.66 -15.92
C GLY A 61 -20.92 6.22 -16.65
N ILE A 62 -19.72 5.71 -16.33
CA ILE A 62 -18.48 6.15 -16.96
C ILE A 62 -18.33 5.44 -18.31
N GLU A 63 -18.07 6.23 -19.35
CA GLU A 63 -17.90 5.76 -20.73
C GLU A 63 -16.48 6.06 -21.24
N GLY A 64 -16.19 5.61 -22.46
CA GLY A 64 -14.93 5.94 -23.13
C GLY A 64 -14.78 7.45 -23.32
N GLY A 65 -13.62 7.99 -22.96
CA GLY A 65 -13.30 9.42 -23.05
C GLY A 65 -13.68 10.22 -21.80
N THR A 66 -14.38 9.62 -20.83
CA THR A 66 -14.74 10.30 -19.58
C THR A 66 -13.49 10.76 -18.82
N VAL A 67 -13.57 11.99 -18.29
CA VAL A 67 -12.53 12.58 -17.44
C VAL A 67 -12.91 12.46 -15.97
N LEU A 68 -12.12 11.71 -15.21
CA LEU A 68 -12.16 11.63 -13.75
C LEU A 68 -11.19 12.62 -13.15
N HIS A 69 -11.50 13.12 -11.96
CA HIS A 69 -10.58 13.97 -11.20
C HIS A 69 -10.04 13.21 -10.01
N THR A 70 -8.73 13.32 -9.76
CA THR A 70 -8.08 12.78 -8.57
C THR A 70 -7.45 13.89 -7.73
N ARG A 71 -7.48 13.71 -6.41
CA ARG A 71 -6.68 14.51 -5.48
C ARG A 71 -6.08 13.67 -4.39
N ARG A 72 -4.88 14.06 -3.95
CA ARG A 72 -4.25 13.52 -2.77
C ARG A 72 -4.92 14.08 -1.51
N GLN A 73 -5.34 13.20 -0.63
CA GLN A 73 -5.78 13.50 0.72
C GLN A 73 -4.67 13.11 1.71
N SER A 74 -4.62 13.79 2.86
CA SER A 74 -3.68 13.39 3.91
C SER A 74 -4.07 12.02 4.50
N ALA A 75 -3.07 11.27 4.98
CA ALA A 75 -3.29 9.96 5.60
C ALA A 75 -4.30 10.01 6.76
N ARG A 76 -4.28 11.10 7.55
CA ARG A 76 -5.23 11.34 8.65
C ARG A 76 -6.68 11.45 8.15
N VAL A 77 -6.91 12.18 7.07
CA VAL A 77 -8.26 12.38 6.52
C VAL A 77 -8.77 11.09 5.90
N ALA A 78 -7.92 10.36 5.17
CA ALA A 78 -8.24 9.05 4.62
C ALA A 78 -8.69 8.05 5.70
N GLN A 79 -7.97 8.00 6.83
CA GLN A 79 -8.32 7.12 7.97
C GLN A 79 -9.64 7.50 8.63
N LYS A 80 -9.93 8.81 8.79
CA LYS A 80 -11.20 9.27 9.36
C LYS A 80 -12.40 8.92 8.46
N GLN A 81 -12.25 9.08 7.15
CA GLN A 81 -13.33 8.86 6.18
C GLN A 81 -13.67 7.37 6.04
N LYS A 82 -12.67 6.49 6.12
CA LYS A 82 -12.89 5.03 6.12
C LYS A 82 -13.73 4.58 7.32
N ARG A 83 -13.42 5.09 8.53
CA ARG A 83 -14.19 4.80 9.75
C ARG A 83 -15.65 5.25 9.71
N SER A 84 -15.98 6.28 8.94
CA SER A 84 -17.38 6.75 8.78
C SER A 84 -18.16 6.02 7.69
N LEU A 85 -17.47 5.39 6.72
CA LEU A 85 -18.10 4.66 5.62
C LEU A 85 -18.37 3.19 5.98
N ASP A 86 -17.52 2.61 6.82
CA ASP A 86 -17.63 1.23 7.31
C ASP A 86 -18.50 1.09 8.59
N ALA A 87 -19.26 2.12 9.00
CA ALA A 87 -20.08 2.06 10.21
C ALA A 87 -21.42 1.33 9.96
N PRO A 88 -21.65 0.14 10.55
CA PRO A 88 -22.96 -0.51 10.52
C PRO A 88 -23.90 0.16 11.52
N SER A 89 -25.19 0.26 11.17
CA SER A 89 -26.27 0.51 12.13
C SER A 89 -26.28 -0.57 13.21
N GLU A 90 -26.49 -0.10 14.44
CA GLU A 90 -26.23 -0.71 15.74
C GLU A 90 -27.15 -1.89 16.09
N GLU A 91 -26.59 -2.98 16.61
CA GLU A 91 -27.15 -3.75 17.74
C GLU A 91 -26.04 -4.60 18.39
N ALA A 92 -26.09 -4.71 19.72
CA ALA A 92 -24.96 -4.92 20.60
C ALA A 92 -24.74 -6.38 21.03
N GLU A 93 -23.47 -6.76 21.25
CA GLU A 93 -23.08 -7.54 22.43
C GLU A 93 -21.56 -7.37 22.71
N ALA A 94 -21.20 -7.19 23.99
CA ALA A 94 -19.85 -6.93 24.51
C ALA A 94 -19.40 -8.11 25.42
N PRO A 95 -18.20 -8.10 26.06
CA PRO A 95 -16.83 -7.84 25.60
C PRO A 95 -15.77 -8.87 26.11
N SER A 96 -14.57 -8.92 25.50
CA SER A 96 -13.23 -9.01 26.17
C SER A 96 -12.13 -9.68 25.31
N PRO A 97 -10.80 -9.50 25.59
CA PRO A 97 -10.14 -8.41 26.31
C PRO A 97 -8.93 -7.80 25.55
N LYS A 98 -8.62 -6.55 25.95
CA LYS A 98 -7.36 -5.79 25.88
C LYS A 98 -6.15 -6.49 25.23
N GLN A 99 -5.60 -5.88 24.17
CA GLN A 99 -4.16 -5.76 24.03
C GLN A 99 -3.77 -4.28 23.91
N THR A 100 -3.26 -3.82 25.05
CA THR A 100 -2.21 -2.84 25.29
C THR A 100 -1.75 -2.05 24.08
N LYS A 101 -2.03 -0.74 24.14
CA LYS A 101 -1.32 0.28 23.38
C LYS A 101 0.17 0.18 23.73
N THR A 102 0.97 -0.46 22.89
CA THR A 102 2.42 -0.26 22.94
C THR A 102 2.70 1.11 22.37
N SER A 103 2.96 2.05 23.27
CA SER A 103 3.45 3.39 22.98
C SER A 103 4.66 3.29 22.05
N THR A 104 4.54 3.75 20.81
CA THR A 104 5.69 3.98 19.95
C THR A 104 6.52 5.10 20.59
N PRO A 105 7.76 4.86 21.03
CA PRO A 105 8.67 5.97 21.32
C PRO A 105 8.91 6.70 20.01
N ALA A 106 8.86 8.04 20.02
CA ALA A 106 9.20 8.84 18.86
C ALA A 106 10.70 8.69 18.56
N THR A 107 11.05 7.71 17.74
CA THR A 107 12.43 7.46 17.32
C THR A 107 12.84 8.54 16.31
N LYS A 108 14.03 9.13 16.50
CA LYS A 108 14.66 10.07 15.55
C LYS A 108 14.61 9.50 14.12
N PRO A 109 14.37 10.34 13.09
CA PRO A 109 14.48 9.90 11.70
C PRO A 109 15.93 9.51 11.39
N LEU A 110 16.12 8.36 10.73
CA LEU A 110 17.43 7.87 10.30
C LEU A 110 18.03 8.78 9.22
N ARG A 111 19.35 9.00 9.29
CA ARG A 111 20.13 9.78 8.31
C ARG A 111 21.22 8.93 7.68
N VAL A 112 21.72 9.37 6.53
CA VAL A 112 22.88 8.75 5.89
C VAL A 112 24.08 8.83 6.84
N GLY A 113 24.73 7.69 7.07
CA GLY A 113 25.84 7.56 8.01
C GLY A 113 25.43 7.08 9.40
N ASP A 114 24.15 7.09 9.74
CA ASP A 114 23.67 6.51 10.99
C ASP A 114 23.77 4.98 10.94
N THR A 115 24.08 4.36 12.09
CA THR A 115 23.97 2.92 12.26
C THR A 115 22.51 2.49 12.26
N LEU A 116 22.22 1.30 11.70
CA LEU A 116 20.88 0.72 11.79
C LEU A 116 20.46 0.53 13.26
N PRO A 117 19.20 0.82 13.61
CA PRO A 117 18.73 0.66 14.98
C PRO A 117 18.59 -0.81 15.33
N SER A 118 18.97 -1.19 16.56
CA SER A 118 18.74 -2.54 17.11
C SER A 118 17.27 -2.72 17.44
N VAL A 119 16.49 -3.06 16.41
CA VAL A 119 15.08 -3.43 16.50
C VAL A 119 14.95 -4.89 16.13
N GLU A 120 14.24 -5.66 16.94
CA GLU A 120 13.85 -7.03 16.64
C GLU A 120 12.50 -7.04 15.93
N LEU A 121 12.48 -7.64 14.74
CA LEU A 121 11.28 -7.82 13.92
C LEU A 121 11.05 -9.30 13.66
N VAL A 122 9.84 -9.67 13.25
CA VAL A 122 9.51 -11.06 12.91
C VAL A 122 9.31 -11.16 11.41
N ASP A 123 9.97 -12.14 10.78
CA ASP A 123 9.83 -12.35 9.35
C ASP A 123 8.61 -13.21 8.97
N GLN A 124 8.39 -13.40 7.67
CA GLN A 124 7.26 -14.16 7.11
C GLN A 124 7.23 -15.63 7.51
N ASP A 125 8.36 -16.17 7.99
CA ASP A 125 8.52 -17.55 8.45
C ASP A 125 8.46 -17.64 9.99
N GLY A 126 8.20 -16.52 10.67
CA GLY A 126 8.15 -16.44 12.13
C GLY A 126 9.53 -16.34 12.79
N LYS A 127 10.60 -16.11 12.02
CA LYS A 127 11.96 -15.98 12.55
C LYS A 127 12.22 -14.54 13.00
N THR A 128 12.82 -14.39 14.18
CA THR A 128 13.29 -13.08 14.66
C THR A 128 14.49 -12.60 13.84
N VAL A 129 14.45 -11.33 13.44
CA VAL A 129 15.50 -10.62 12.70
C VAL A 129 15.87 -9.37 13.50
N ASN A 130 17.14 -9.25 13.89
CA ASN A 130 17.67 -8.05 14.52
C ASN A 130 18.24 -7.10 13.45
N VAL A 131 17.59 -5.96 13.26
CA VAL A 131 17.93 -4.99 12.21
C VAL A 131 19.31 -4.36 12.41
N GLY A 132 19.75 -4.17 13.66
CA GLY A 132 21.05 -3.56 13.98
C GLY A 132 22.25 -4.45 13.63
N GLU A 133 22.02 -5.75 13.52
CA GLU A 133 23.04 -6.75 13.18
C GLU A 133 23.15 -6.98 11.68
N LEU A 134 22.18 -6.51 10.89
CA LEU A 134 22.21 -6.65 9.44
C LEU A 134 23.38 -5.86 8.85
N ARG A 135 24.00 -6.43 7.82
CA ARG A 135 25.12 -5.85 7.06
C ARG A 135 24.82 -6.05 5.57
N LYS A 136 25.21 -5.06 4.75
CA LYS A 136 24.94 -5.05 3.30
C LYS A 136 23.47 -5.43 3.03
N VAL A 137 22.55 -4.58 3.48
CA VAL A 137 21.12 -4.86 3.38
C VAL A 137 20.41 -3.74 2.64
N VAL A 138 19.43 -4.12 1.82
CA VAL A 138 18.44 -3.22 1.23
C VAL A 138 17.11 -3.47 1.95
N ILE A 139 16.61 -2.46 2.67
CA ILE A 139 15.30 -2.51 3.31
C ILE A 139 14.37 -1.55 2.55
N PHE A 140 13.33 -2.07 1.90
CA PHE A 140 12.32 -1.24 1.25
C PHE A 140 11.01 -1.31 2.03
N THR A 141 10.35 -0.16 2.19
CA THR A 141 9.07 -0.08 2.92
C THR A 141 7.90 -0.02 1.94
N TYR A 142 6.79 -0.67 2.28
CA TYR A 142 5.55 -0.57 1.52
C TYR A 142 4.33 -0.45 2.46
N PRO A 143 3.26 0.30 2.08
CA PRO A 143 2.14 0.56 2.99
C PRO A 143 1.28 -0.66 3.34
N LYS A 144 1.04 -1.56 2.37
CA LYS A 144 0.16 -2.72 2.56
C LYS A 144 0.42 -3.85 1.56
N ALA A 145 0.60 -5.06 2.06
CA ALA A 145 0.67 -6.29 1.29
C ALA A 145 -0.62 -6.53 0.48
N ASN A 146 -0.53 -7.29 -0.61
CA ASN A 146 -1.65 -7.58 -1.52
C ASN A 146 -2.30 -6.34 -2.16
N THR A 147 -1.54 -5.26 -2.35
CA THR A 147 -1.93 -4.13 -3.20
C THR A 147 -1.08 -4.13 -4.47
N PRO A 148 -1.61 -3.80 -5.66
CA PRO A 148 -0.86 -3.90 -6.91
C PRO A 148 0.43 -3.08 -6.96
N GLY A 149 0.41 -1.84 -6.46
CA GLY A 149 1.63 -1.02 -6.39
C GLY A 149 2.72 -1.66 -5.55
N CYS A 150 2.39 -2.11 -4.33
CA CYS A 150 3.33 -2.80 -3.45
C CYS A 150 3.78 -4.15 -4.04
N THR A 151 2.87 -4.85 -4.72
CA THR A 151 3.16 -6.12 -5.41
C THR A 151 4.15 -5.89 -6.55
N ARG A 152 3.95 -4.83 -7.36
CA ARG A 152 4.87 -4.48 -8.44
C ARG A 152 6.24 -4.08 -7.90
N GLN A 153 6.29 -3.28 -6.84
CA GLN A 153 7.54 -2.91 -6.17
C GLN A 153 8.29 -4.15 -5.65
N ALA A 154 7.59 -5.04 -4.94
CA ALA A 154 8.15 -6.30 -4.46
C ALA A 154 8.68 -7.18 -5.61
N GLN A 155 7.94 -7.29 -6.71
CA GLN A 155 8.36 -8.02 -7.90
C GLN A 155 9.63 -7.41 -8.52
N CYS A 156 9.76 -6.09 -8.60
CA CYS A 156 10.99 -5.45 -9.10
C CYS A 156 12.22 -5.86 -8.27
N PHE A 157 12.10 -5.87 -6.94
CA PHE A 157 13.20 -6.32 -6.07
C PHE A 157 13.49 -7.82 -6.20
N ARG A 158 12.46 -8.65 -6.34
CA ARG A 158 12.59 -10.08 -6.61
C ARG A 158 13.34 -10.34 -7.91
N ASP A 159 12.93 -9.68 -9.00
CA ASP A 159 13.48 -9.89 -10.33
C ASP A 159 14.95 -9.45 -10.39
N ALA A 160 15.34 -8.43 -9.61
CA ALA A 160 16.73 -8.00 -9.44
C ALA A 160 17.51 -8.76 -8.36
N SER A 161 16.90 -9.71 -7.65
CA SER A 161 17.50 -10.32 -6.44
C SER A 161 18.82 -11.05 -6.71
N SER A 162 19.02 -11.58 -7.91
CA SER A 162 20.28 -12.22 -8.32
C SER A 162 21.45 -11.23 -8.27
N ASP A 163 21.27 -10.03 -8.83
CA ASP A 163 22.32 -9.01 -8.90
C ASP A 163 22.70 -8.51 -7.51
N TRP A 164 21.70 -8.29 -6.65
CA TRP A 164 21.91 -7.90 -5.26
C TRP A 164 22.64 -8.99 -4.47
N LYS A 165 22.24 -10.26 -4.60
CA LYS A 165 22.93 -11.38 -3.95
C LYS A 165 24.37 -11.53 -4.45
N GLN A 166 24.63 -11.35 -5.73
CA GLN A 166 25.97 -11.38 -6.30
C GLN A 166 26.85 -10.24 -5.75
N ALA A 167 26.26 -9.07 -5.49
CA ALA A 167 26.92 -7.96 -4.81
C ALA A 167 27.04 -8.16 -3.28
N GLY A 168 26.49 -9.25 -2.75
CA GLY A 168 26.50 -9.59 -1.31
C GLY A 168 25.50 -8.79 -0.49
N TYR A 169 24.39 -8.35 -1.10
CA TYR A 169 23.29 -7.67 -0.42
C TYR A 169 22.09 -8.59 -0.19
N ASP A 170 21.57 -8.56 1.05
CA ASP A 170 20.26 -9.13 1.37
C ASP A 170 19.15 -8.09 1.18
N ILE A 171 17.95 -8.55 0.81
CA ILE A 171 16.80 -7.68 0.56
C ILE A 171 15.66 -8.02 1.52
N PHE A 172 15.15 -7.00 2.21
CA PHE A 172 14.00 -7.09 3.11
C PHE A 172 12.90 -6.11 2.70
N GLY A 173 11.66 -6.60 2.67
CA GLY A 173 10.47 -5.76 2.63
C GLY A 173 9.94 -5.50 4.05
N LEU A 174 9.60 -4.26 4.37
CA LEU A 174 9.07 -3.86 5.69
C LEU A 174 7.69 -3.22 5.55
N SER A 175 6.73 -3.69 6.34
CA SER A 175 5.39 -3.11 6.44
C SER A 175 4.79 -3.34 7.82
N SER A 176 3.66 -2.70 8.11
CA SER A 176 2.90 -2.94 9.34
C SER A 176 1.93 -4.13 9.25
N ASP A 177 1.95 -4.89 8.14
CA ASP A 177 1.14 -6.11 8.02
C ASP A 177 1.70 -7.21 8.92
N SER A 178 0.81 -8.05 9.48
CA SER A 178 1.23 -9.15 10.35
C SER A 178 2.10 -10.18 9.61
N PRO A 179 2.99 -10.93 10.31
CA PRO A 179 3.78 -11.99 9.70
C PRO A 179 2.95 -12.99 8.90
N LYS A 180 1.73 -13.31 9.36
CA LYS A 180 0.79 -14.17 8.65
C LYS A 180 0.33 -13.57 7.31
N ALA A 181 -0.03 -12.29 7.29
CA ALA A 181 -0.42 -11.61 6.05
C ALA A 181 0.75 -11.51 5.06
N GLN A 182 1.96 -11.25 5.56
CA GLN A 182 3.18 -11.24 4.76
C GLN A 182 3.50 -12.63 4.21
N SER A 183 3.37 -13.70 5.00
CA SER A 183 3.57 -15.09 4.57
C SER A 183 2.64 -15.49 3.43
N THR A 184 1.34 -15.17 3.55
CA THR A 184 0.36 -15.44 2.49
C THR A 184 0.71 -14.68 1.20
N TRP A 185 1.15 -13.43 1.30
CA TRP A 185 1.51 -12.61 0.15
C TRP A 185 2.83 -13.04 -0.51
N ALA A 186 3.86 -13.32 0.29
CA ALA A 186 5.20 -13.70 -0.18
C ALA A 186 5.19 -15.00 -0.99
N LYS A 187 4.37 -15.98 -0.57
CA LYS A 187 4.18 -17.26 -1.28
C LYS A 187 3.70 -17.10 -2.73
N TRP A 188 3.03 -16.00 -3.05
CA TRP A 188 2.49 -15.73 -4.38
C TRP A 188 3.25 -14.63 -5.13
N ALA A 189 3.70 -13.58 -4.45
CA ALA A 189 4.30 -12.41 -5.08
C ALA A 189 5.83 -12.48 -5.19
N SER A 190 6.52 -13.08 -4.23
CA SER A 190 7.95 -12.79 -4.01
C SER A 190 8.68 -13.87 -3.21
N SER A 191 8.80 -15.07 -3.79
CA SER A 191 9.42 -16.24 -3.15
C SER A 191 10.92 -16.09 -2.81
N LEU A 192 11.56 -14.98 -3.20
CA LEU A 192 13.00 -14.73 -2.99
C LEU A 192 13.31 -13.58 -2.03
N ALA A 193 12.31 -12.82 -1.59
CA ALA A 193 12.49 -11.69 -0.66
C ALA A 193 11.99 -12.05 0.74
N ARG A 194 12.71 -11.60 1.78
CA ARG A 194 12.27 -11.73 3.17
C ARG A 194 11.43 -10.52 3.53
N TYR A 195 10.33 -10.73 4.24
CA TYR A 195 9.42 -9.69 4.68
C TYR A 195 9.36 -9.69 6.19
N VAL A 196 9.52 -8.51 6.80
CA VAL A 196 9.52 -8.32 8.24
C VAL A 196 8.37 -7.42 8.67
N ALA A 197 7.81 -7.72 9.83
CA ALA A 197 6.69 -7.02 10.48
C ALA A 197 7.10 -6.50 11.86
#